data_AF-A0A7V3HYG1-F1
#
_entry.id   AF-A0A7V3HYG1-F1
#
_cell.length_a   1.000
_cell.length_b   1.000
_cell.length_c   1.000
_cell.angle_alpha   90.00
_cell.angle_beta   90.00
_cell.angle_gamma   90.00
#
_symmetry.space_group_name_H-M   'P 1'
#
loop_
_entity.id
_entity.type
_entity.pdbx_description
1 polymer ?
#
loop_
_entity_poly.entity_id
_entity_poly.type
_entity_poly.pdbx_seq_one_letter_code
_entity_poly.pdbx_strand_id
1 'polypeptide(L)'
;RASSSTSAGYYSYSYGGYGYDDGKTISLRRFGSPQLWSLLDEARRVGVRLLQARPLREVPPHAEGQLCLDVTANDAGDLKVAPALRVDGATARPLAFIGSSGHGAVYDDGGLRLARLDKPAPEALQRMALGDQPLVIPAGEAPRFAADYYPRLRRIAAITSSDESFTPPTIVGPTLVLHADYQDDHRLELTWEWAYRLADNDIRVPVDAHRLDDYRDLPAESALALSIDAPLEQVGLRSADGTLTATSLSGLDTLRFATEIQPLLGELPDVTLEVLGNPVDYREAGGSLVIAVTTDAVPDETDWFDLGVTISIEGNQVPFVSVFTAIASGQSHLLLPDGAYFALDKPELVKLRRLIEEARALTDAEDGPPRISRFQVGLFDELAELGVVTRQAEEWRRQVDGLRALRGLEPAPVPRTLGAELRPYQADGFSWLSTLYTHGLGGILADDMGLGKTIQTLALICHARQQNPGMAPFLVVAPASVVANWAAEAARFAPELSVVALYDTLRRAGADLDELAAGADIVVTSYTLFRLDFDSHANRTWSGLILDEAQYVKNHHAKTYQCARKLATPFKLAITGTPMENNLMELWSLLSITAPGLFPSPAKFADF
;
A
#
# COMPACT_ATOMS: atom_id res chain seq x y z
N ARG A 1 -13.14 -5.50 -79.99
CA ARG A 1 -14.20 -4.55 -80.39
C ARG A 1 -14.85 -4.03 -79.11
N ALA A 2 -14.88 -2.72 -78.88
CA ALA A 2 -15.67 -2.13 -77.81
C ALA A 2 -16.95 -1.56 -78.43
N SER A 3 -18.08 -2.21 -78.16
CA SER A 3 -19.41 -1.67 -78.47
C SER A 3 -20.08 -1.25 -77.16
N SER A 4 -20.60 -0.04 -77.14
CA SER A 4 -21.47 0.50 -76.10
C SER A 4 -22.88 -0.09 -76.25
N SER A 5 -23.35 -0.86 -75.28
CA SER A 5 -24.78 -0.93 -74.94
C SER A 5 -25.02 -1.64 -73.61
N THR A 6 -26.01 -1.08 -72.93
CA THR A 6 -26.67 -1.35 -71.66
C THR A 6 -27.23 -2.78 -71.51
N SER A 7 -27.23 -3.26 -70.27
CA SER A 7 -28.13 -4.25 -69.63
C SER A 7 -28.36 -5.64 -70.22
N ALA A 8 -28.47 -6.59 -69.27
CA ALA A 8 -29.10 -7.90 -69.33
C ALA A 8 -28.36 -9.02 -70.08
N GLY A 9 -28.46 -10.22 -69.49
CA GLY A 9 -27.72 -11.40 -69.91
C GLY A 9 -28.08 -11.93 -71.29
N TYR A 10 -27.26 -12.90 -71.71
CA TYR A 10 -27.38 -13.88 -72.79
C TYR A 10 -26.12 -13.92 -73.66
N TYR A 11 -25.65 -15.14 -73.90
CA TYR A 11 -24.63 -15.48 -74.88
C TYR A 11 -25.09 -14.99 -76.27
N SER A 12 -24.37 -14.05 -76.89
CA SER A 12 -24.67 -13.61 -78.25
C SER A 12 -23.95 -14.50 -79.27
N TYR A 13 -24.68 -15.44 -79.87
CA TYR A 13 -24.36 -15.92 -81.22
C TYR A 13 -24.90 -14.88 -82.21
N SER A 14 -24.04 -14.27 -83.04
CA SER A 14 -24.48 -13.52 -84.21
C SER A 14 -24.05 -14.25 -85.48
N TYR A 15 -25.02 -14.74 -86.25
CA TYR A 15 -24.84 -15.25 -87.61
C TYR A 15 -25.01 -14.09 -88.60
N GLY A 16 -24.06 -13.94 -89.54
CA GLY A 16 -24.21 -13.03 -90.68
C GLY A 16 -22.90 -12.74 -91.42
N GLY A 17 -22.64 -13.46 -92.51
CA GLY A 17 -21.66 -13.13 -93.56
C GLY A 17 -20.42 -14.04 -93.60
N TYR A 18 -20.33 -14.86 -94.65
CA TYR A 18 -19.28 -15.86 -94.89
C TYR A 18 -17.85 -15.31 -94.76
N GLY A 19 -17.12 -15.91 -93.81
CA GLY A 19 -15.68 -15.80 -93.61
C GLY A 19 -15.33 -16.58 -92.35
N TYR A 20 -14.80 -17.81 -92.50
CA TYR A 20 -14.30 -18.60 -91.38
C TYR A 20 -13.04 -17.92 -90.82
N ASP A 21 -13.24 -17.04 -89.83
CA ASP A 21 -12.20 -16.64 -88.89
C ASP A 21 -12.65 -17.18 -87.52
N ASP A 22 -12.02 -18.27 -87.08
CA ASP A 22 -12.27 -18.91 -85.77
C ASP A 22 -11.64 -18.04 -84.66
N GLY A 23 -12.08 -16.79 -84.60
CA GLY A 23 -11.53 -15.76 -83.74
C GLY A 23 -11.92 -16.01 -82.29
N LYS A 24 -11.04 -16.66 -81.53
CA LYS A 24 -11.17 -16.75 -80.07
C LYS A 24 -11.09 -15.33 -79.48
N THR A 25 -12.17 -14.86 -78.87
CA THR A 25 -12.21 -13.55 -78.21
C THR A 25 -12.05 -13.71 -76.70
N ILE A 26 -11.13 -12.93 -76.12
CA ILE A 26 -10.93 -12.85 -74.67
C ILE A 26 -11.33 -11.44 -74.22
N SER A 27 -12.23 -11.36 -73.25
CA SER A 27 -12.60 -10.08 -72.65
C SER A 27 -11.63 -9.75 -71.52
N LEU A 28 -10.75 -8.78 -71.76
CA LEU A 28 -9.82 -8.28 -70.74
C LEU A 28 -10.56 -7.67 -69.52
N ARG A 29 -11.82 -7.23 -69.68
CA ARG A 29 -12.65 -6.75 -68.56
C ARG A 29 -13.02 -7.85 -67.56
N ARG A 30 -13.11 -9.11 -68.01
CA ARG A 30 -13.47 -10.27 -67.17
C ARG A 30 -12.25 -11.05 -66.67
N PHE A 31 -11.05 -10.66 -67.09
CA PHE A 31 -9.82 -11.30 -66.69
C PHE A 31 -9.40 -10.79 -65.31
N GLY A 32 -9.84 -11.46 -64.24
CA GLY A 32 -9.63 -10.97 -62.87
C GLY A 32 -8.21 -11.17 -62.31
N SER A 33 -7.37 -11.98 -62.95
CA SER A 33 -6.03 -12.29 -62.47
C SER A 33 -4.99 -11.26 -62.94
N PRO A 34 -4.23 -10.62 -62.04
CA PRO A 34 -3.12 -9.74 -62.40
C PRO A 34 -1.98 -10.43 -63.19
N GLN A 35 -1.97 -11.78 -63.24
CA GLN A 35 -1.03 -12.54 -64.06
C GLN A 35 -1.12 -12.21 -65.56
N LEU A 36 -2.20 -11.56 -66.00
CA LEU A 36 -2.33 -11.02 -67.35
C LEU A 36 -1.09 -10.24 -67.77
N TRP A 37 -0.53 -9.41 -66.88
CA TRP A 37 0.60 -8.54 -67.21
C TRP A 37 1.85 -9.36 -67.57
N SER A 38 2.18 -10.36 -66.75
CA SER A 38 3.27 -11.29 -67.02
C SER A 38 3.07 -12.07 -68.33
N LEU A 39 1.83 -12.46 -68.63
CA LEU A 39 1.49 -13.14 -69.89
C LEU A 39 1.62 -12.21 -71.09
N LEU A 40 1.28 -10.92 -70.97
CA LEU A 40 1.47 -9.93 -72.01
C LEU A 40 2.95 -9.66 -72.29
N ASP A 41 3.77 -9.58 -71.24
CA ASP A 41 5.23 -9.45 -71.34
C ASP A 41 5.85 -10.66 -72.03
N GLU A 42 5.45 -11.87 -71.63
CA GLU A 42 5.91 -13.13 -72.22
C GLU A 42 5.50 -13.24 -73.69
N ALA A 43 4.24 -12.94 -74.01
CA ALA A 43 3.74 -12.93 -75.38
C ALA A 43 4.59 -12.00 -76.27
N ARG A 44 4.91 -10.80 -75.78
CA ARG A 44 5.77 -9.85 -76.50
C ARG A 44 7.19 -10.38 -76.66
N ARG A 45 7.75 -11.03 -75.63
CA ARG A 45 9.10 -11.63 -75.66
C ARG A 45 9.22 -12.72 -76.73
N VAL A 46 8.18 -13.52 -76.94
CA VAL A 46 8.14 -14.56 -77.98
C VAL A 46 7.69 -14.04 -79.36
N GLY A 47 7.54 -12.71 -79.51
CA GLY A 47 7.25 -12.05 -80.79
C GLY A 47 5.77 -11.87 -81.12
N VAL A 48 4.85 -12.18 -80.20
CA VAL A 48 3.42 -11.92 -80.37
C VAL A 48 3.14 -10.43 -80.15
N ARG A 49 2.62 -9.75 -81.18
CA ARG A 49 2.30 -8.31 -81.13
C ARG A 49 0.81 -8.10 -80.90
N LEU A 50 0.48 -7.17 -80.01
CA LEU A 50 -0.89 -6.67 -79.86
C LEU A 50 -1.16 -5.58 -80.89
N LEU A 51 -2.24 -5.71 -81.64
CA LEU A 51 -2.66 -4.73 -82.64
C LEU A 51 -4.03 -4.15 -82.29
N GLN A 52 -4.15 -2.82 -82.27
CA GLN A 52 -5.42 -2.13 -82.35
C GLN A 52 -6.03 -2.39 -83.72
N ALA A 53 -7.30 -2.78 -83.79
CA ALA A 53 -7.90 -3.21 -85.06
C ALA A 53 -8.28 -2.05 -86.00
N ARG A 54 -8.57 -0.85 -85.47
CA ARG A 54 -9.05 0.31 -86.25
C ARG A 54 -8.59 1.63 -85.62
N PRO A 55 -7.69 2.41 -86.27
CA PRO A 55 -6.80 1.98 -87.36
C PRO A 55 -5.88 0.83 -86.92
N LEU A 56 -5.36 0.06 -87.89
CA LEU A 56 -4.41 -1.03 -87.60
C LEU A 56 -3.10 -0.44 -87.10
N ARG A 57 -2.86 -0.53 -85.79
CA ARG A 57 -1.68 0.05 -85.14
C ARG A 57 -1.18 -0.90 -84.05
N GLU A 58 0.13 -1.05 -83.93
CA GLU A 58 0.71 -1.82 -82.82
C GLU A 58 0.44 -1.11 -81.49
N VAL A 59 -0.02 -1.87 -80.50
CA VAL A 59 -0.17 -1.42 -79.11
C VAL A 59 1.21 -1.50 -78.45
N PRO A 60 1.75 -0.39 -77.93
CA PRO A 60 3.02 -0.39 -77.21
C PRO A 60 2.99 -1.30 -75.97
N PRO A 61 4.16 -1.59 -75.35
CA PRO A 61 4.20 -2.19 -74.01
C PRO A 61 3.30 -1.44 -73.03
N HIS A 62 2.79 -2.14 -72.02
CA HIS A 62 2.02 -1.47 -70.99
C HIS A 62 2.89 -0.46 -70.24
N ALA A 63 2.31 0.66 -69.87
CA ALA A 63 2.93 1.62 -68.96
C ALA A 63 2.57 1.28 -67.50
N GLU A 64 3.27 1.90 -66.55
CA GLU A 64 2.84 1.88 -65.15
C GLU A 64 1.91 3.07 -64.90
N GLY A 65 0.83 2.82 -64.18
CA GLY A 65 -0.20 3.81 -63.93
C GLY A 65 -0.72 3.76 -62.50
N GLN A 66 -1.36 4.85 -62.10
CA GLN A 66 -2.00 5.01 -60.81
C GLN A 66 -3.32 5.74 -61.01
N LEU A 67 -4.39 5.24 -60.39
CA LEU A 67 -5.65 5.97 -60.34
C LEU A 67 -5.67 6.82 -59.06
N CYS A 68 -5.67 8.13 -59.24
CA CYS A 68 -5.67 9.12 -58.17
C CYS A 68 -7.02 9.83 -58.07
N LEU A 69 -7.26 10.53 -56.96
CA LEU A 69 -8.31 11.53 -56.81
C LEU A 69 -7.67 12.91 -56.81
N ASP A 70 -8.00 13.71 -57.80
CA ASP A 70 -7.59 15.11 -57.92
C ASP A 70 -8.60 16.03 -57.24
N VAL A 71 -8.14 16.82 -56.29
CA VAL A 71 -8.94 17.77 -55.52
C VAL A 71 -8.50 19.18 -55.89
N THR A 72 -9.45 19.97 -56.39
CA THR A 72 -9.25 21.35 -56.85
C THR A 72 -10.32 22.24 -56.23
N ALA A 73 -10.02 23.49 -55.94
CA ALA A 73 -10.96 24.47 -55.41
C ALA A 73 -11.35 25.48 -56.50
N ASN A 74 -12.63 25.85 -56.57
CA ASN A 74 -13.07 26.94 -57.43
C ASN A 74 -12.94 28.31 -56.74
N ASP A 75 -13.19 29.40 -57.47
CA ASP A 75 -13.15 30.77 -56.94
C ASP A 75 -14.12 31.03 -55.77
N ALA A 76 -15.17 30.20 -55.63
CA ALA A 76 -16.14 30.27 -54.54
C ALA A 76 -15.73 29.45 -53.30
N GLY A 77 -14.61 28.70 -53.38
CA GLY A 77 -14.11 27.83 -52.32
C GLY A 77 -14.71 26.42 -52.30
N ASP A 78 -15.55 26.04 -53.27
CA ASP A 78 -16.06 24.68 -53.38
C ASP A 78 -14.95 23.73 -53.84
N LEU A 79 -14.82 22.58 -53.19
CA LEU A 79 -13.87 21.56 -53.59
C LEU A 79 -14.50 20.63 -54.63
N LYS A 80 -13.79 20.42 -55.74
CA LYS A 80 -14.10 19.45 -56.77
C LYS A 80 -13.13 18.27 -56.65
N VAL A 81 -13.67 17.10 -56.33
CA VAL A 81 -12.94 15.83 -56.28
C VAL A 81 -13.23 15.05 -57.57
N ALA A 82 -12.21 14.80 -58.38
CA ALA A 82 -12.32 14.10 -59.66
C ALA A 82 -11.30 12.97 -59.77
N PRO A 83 -11.63 11.83 -60.38
CA PRO A 83 -10.65 10.77 -60.60
C PRO A 83 -9.69 11.16 -61.73
N ALA A 84 -8.40 10.91 -61.54
CA ALA A 84 -7.36 11.15 -62.53
C ALA A 84 -6.50 9.91 -62.69
N LEU A 85 -6.43 9.36 -63.90
CA LEU A 85 -5.48 8.29 -64.22
C LEU A 85 -4.13 8.96 -64.55
N ARG A 86 -3.11 8.71 -63.73
CA ARG A 86 -1.73 9.12 -64.02
C ARG A 86 -0.98 7.94 -64.62
N VAL A 87 -0.34 8.13 -65.77
CA VAL A 87 0.46 7.12 -66.45
C VAL A 87 1.81 7.75 -66.79
N ASP A 88 2.90 7.15 -66.30
CA ASP A 88 4.27 7.68 -66.46
C ASP A 88 4.41 9.18 -66.12
N GLY A 89 3.63 9.65 -65.13
CA GLY A 89 3.63 11.04 -64.66
C GLY A 89 2.68 11.99 -65.40
N ALA A 90 2.05 11.58 -66.50
CA ALA A 90 1.08 12.38 -67.24
C ALA A 90 -0.38 11.97 -66.94
N THR A 91 -1.30 12.94 -66.99
CA THR A 91 -2.74 12.67 -66.82
C THR A 91 -3.33 12.09 -68.12
N ALA A 92 -4.02 10.97 -68.02
CA ALA A 92 -4.70 10.30 -69.11
C ALA A 92 -6.18 10.04 -68.76
N ARG A 93 -7.02 9.85 -69.79
CA ARG A 93 -8.42 9.47 -69.59
C ARG A 93 -8.60 7.95 -69.76
N PRO A 94 -9.13 7.23 -68.76
CA PRO A 94 -9.43 5.81 -68.93
C PRO A 94 -10.62 5.62 -69.88
N LEU A 95 -10.46 4.72 -70.85
CA LEU A 95 -11.51 4.23 -71.74
C LEU A 95 -12.21 2.98 -71.18
N ALA A 96 -11.47 2.16 -70.43
CA ALA A 96 -11.96 0.95 -69.78
C ALA A 96 -10.99 0.51 -68.68
N PHE A 97 -11.48 -0.26 -67.70
CA PHE A 97 -10.64 -0.99 -66.76
C PHE A 97 -10.49 -2.46 -67.16
N ILE A 98 -9.39 -3.07 -66.73
CA ILE A 98 -9.02 -4.46 -66.99
C ILE A 98 -9.19 -5.25 -65.69
N GLY A 99 -9.88 -6.40 -65.80
CA GLY A 99 -10.33 -7.19 -64.66
C GLY A 99 -11.44 -6.53 -63.85
N SER A 100 -12.21 -7.34 -63.11
CA SER A 100 -13.27 -6.85 -62.22
C SER A 100 -12.72 -6.02 -61.04
N SER A 101 -11.52 -6.36 -60.57
CA SER A 101 -10.80 -5.60 -59.55
C SER A 101 -10.17 -4.29 -60.07
N GLY A 102 -10.18 -4.07 -61.40
CA GLY A 102 -9.55 -2.90 -62.00
C GLY A 102 -8.04 -2.87 -61.79
N HIS A 103 -7.34 -4.00 -61.98
CA HIS A 103 -5.87 -4.06 -61.84
C HIS A 103 -5.13 -3.45 -63.06
N GLY A 104 -5.87 -2.80 -63.96
CA GLY A 104 -5.38 -2.20 -65.18
C GLY A 104 -6.35 -1.21 -65.78
N ALA A 105 -5.84 -0.32 -66.61
CA ALA A 105 -6.63 0.61 -67.39
C ALA A 105 -6.24 0.56 -68.86
N VAL A 106 -7.22 0.79 -69.72
CA VAL A 106 -7.04 1.09 -71.14
C VAL A 106 -7.25 2.58 -71.31
N TYR A 107 -6.34 3.27 -71.97
CA TYR A 107 -6.41 4.71 -72.21
C TYR A 107 -6.06 5.04 -73.67
N ASP A 108 -6.35 6.26 -74.09
CA ASP A 108 -5.99 6.78 -75.42
C ASP A 108 -4.86 7.80 -75.30
N ASP A 109 -3.79 7.60 -76.06
CA ASP A 109 -2.70 8.58 -76.25
C ASP A 109 -2.24 8.52 -77.71
N GLY A 110 -3.12 9.03 -78.58
CA GLY A 110 -3.03 8.94 -80.04
C GLY A 110 -3.31 7.54 -80.61
N GLY A 111 -3.82 6.63 -79.79
CA GLY A 111 -4.00 5.20 -80.04
C GLY A 111 -4.21 4.45 -78.71
N LEU A 112 -4.79 3.25 -78.80
CA LEU A 112 -5.10 2.42 -77.63
C LEU A 112 -3.81 1.99 -76.92
N ARG A 113 -3.74 2.28 -75.62
CA ARG A 113 -2.65 1.88 -74.72
C ARG A 113 -3.18 1.17 -73.48
N LEU A 114 -2.29 0.41 -72.85
CA LEU A 114 -2.55 -0.31 -71.61
C LEU A 114 -1.70 0.28 -70.50
N ALA A 115 -2.27 0.44 -69.31
CA ALA A 115 -1.56 0.79 -68.10
C ALA A 115 -1.82 -0.27 -67.04
N ARG A 116 -0.76 -0.80 -66.45
CA ARG A 116 -0.81 -1.62 -65.24
C ARG A 116 -0.98 -0.69 -64.06
N LEU A 117 -1.99 -0.95 -63.20
CA LEU A 117 -2.17 -0.14 -62.01
C LEU A 117 -1.32 -0.67 -60.85
N ASP A 118 -0.68 0.24 -60.12
CA ASP A 118 0.06 -0.04 -58.88
C ASP A 118 -0.84 -0.65 -57.79
N LYS A 119 -2.09 -0.18 -57.71
CA LYS A 119 -3.15 -0.68 -56.84
C LYS A 119 -4.42 -0.96 -57.65
N PRO A 120 -5.18 -2.02 -57.34
CA PRO A 120 -6.48 -2.26 -57.96
C PRO A 120 -7.44 -1.09 -57.72
N ALA A 121 -8.10 -0.61 -58.78
CA ALA A 121 -9.06 0.48 -58.68
C ALA A 121 -10.42 -0.03 -58.15
N PRO A 122 -10.94 0.46 -57.01
CA PRO A 122 -12.26 0.08 -56.51
C PRO A 122 -13.38 0.43 -57.51
N GLU A 123 -14.43 -0.39 -57.55
CA GLU A 123 -15.53 -0.25 -58.53
C GLU A 123 -16.16 1.17 -58.53
N ALA A 124 -16.28 1.80 -57.36
CA ALA A 124 -16.79 3.17 -57.26
C ALA A 124 -15.91 4.18 -58.01
N LEU A 125 -14.57 4.08 -57.87
CA LEU A 125 -13.63 4.93 -58.60
C LEU A 125 -13.59 4.61 -60.09
N GLN A 126 -13.72 3.33 -60.46
CA GLN A 126 -13.84 2.95 -61.86
C GLN A 126 -15.07 3.60 -62.51
N ARG A 127 -16.23 3.56 -61.84
CA ARG A 127 -17.46 4.19 -62.32
C ARG A 127 -17.33 5.71 -62.40
N MET A 128 -16.75 6.33 -61.38
CA MET A 128 -16.48 7.77 -61.36
C MET A 128 -15.59 8.19 -62.54
N ALA A 129 -14.53 7.43 -62.83
CA ALA A 129 -13.55 7.74 -63.88
C ALA A 129 -14.09 7.53 -65.29
N LEU A 130 -14.90 6.49 -65.50
CA LEU A 130 -15.54 6.25 -66.80
C LEU A 130 -16.73 7.20 -67.05
N GLY A 131 -17.44 7.59 -65.99
CA GLY A 131 -18.60 8.47 -66.05
C GLY A 131 -18.27 9.96 -66.11
N ASP A 132 -17.02 10.35 -65.82
CA ASP A 132 -16.59 11.75 -65.70
C ASP A 132 -17.49 12.54 -64.73
N GLN A 133 -17.78 11.93 -63.58
CA GLN A 133 -18.67 12.49 -62.56
C GLN A 133 -17.84 12.98 -61.36
N PRO A 134 -17.43 14.26 -61.33
CA PRO A 134 -16.76 14.82 -60.17
C PRO A 134 -17.73 14.96 -59.00
N LEU A 135 -17.22 14.77 -57.78
CA LEU A 135 -17.93 15.11 -56.56
C LEU A 135 -17.64 16.58 -56.22
N VAL A 136 -18.68 17.38 -56.02
CA VAL A 136 -18.55 18.78 -55.59
C VAL A 136 -18.93 18.89 -54.13
N ILE A 137 -18.06 19.50 -53.34
CA ILE A 137 -18.19 19.71 -51.91
C ILE A 137 -18.31 21.21 -51.68
N PRO A 138 -19.45 21.70 -51.16
CA PRO A 138 -19.64 23.12 -50.91
C PRO A 138 -18.55 23.71 -50.01
N ALA A 139 -18.18 24.98 -50.22
CA ALA A 139 -17.14 25.66 -49.44
C ALA A 139 -17.32 25.56 -47.92
N GLY A 140 -18.57 25.62 -47.44
CA GLY A 140 -18.90 25.49 -46.01
C GLY A 140 -18.64 24.10 -45.42
N GLU A 141 -18.53 23.06 -46.25
CA GLU A 141 -18.25 21.68 -45.84
C GLU A 141 -16.78 21.27 -46.10
N ALA A 142 -15.99 22.13 -46.74
CA ALA A 142 -14.58 21.84 -47.04
C ALA A 142 -13.74 21.48 -45.79
N PRO A 143 -13.87 22.16 -44.63
CA PRO A 143 -13.15 21.76 -43.41
C PRO A 143 -13.54 20.37 -42.92
N ARG A 144 -14.84 20.04 -43.00
CA ARG A 144 -15.36 18.72 -42.61
C ARG A 144 -14.88 17.63 -43.56
N PHE A 145 -14.83 17.92 -44.86
CA PHE A 145 -14.24 17.00 -45.84
C PHE A 145 -12.77 16.68 -45.51
N ALA A 146 -11.97 17.71 -45.22
CA ALA A 146 -10.57 17.56 -44.87
C ALA A 146 -10.37 16.77 -43.55
N ALA A 147 -11.22 16.96 -42.55
CA ALA A 147 -11.12 16.24 -41.28
C ALA A 147 -11.66 14.80 -41.37
N ASP A 148 -12.88 14.61 -41.89
CA ASP A 148 -13.61 13.34 -41.72
C ASP A 148 -13.43 12.37 -42.91
N TYR A 149 -13.23 12.90 -44.12
CA TYR A 149 -13.29 12.12 -45.36
C TYR A 149 -11.95 11.98 -46.07
N TYR A 150 -11.08 12.98 -46.00
CA TYR A 150 -9.74 12.91 -46.58
C TYR A 150 -8.92 11.69 -46.06
N PRO A 151 -8.86 11.38 -44.75
CA PRO A 151 -8.11 10.22 -44.24
C PRO A 151 -8.59 8.88 -44.82
N ARG A 152 -9.90 8.75 -45.10
CA ARG A 152 -10.50 7.59 -45.77
C ARG A 152 -10.06 7.50 -47.22
N LEU A 153 -10.17 8.62 -47.94
CA LEU A 153 -9.93 8.65 -49.37
C LEU A 153 -8.46 8.33 -49.72
N ARG A 154 -7.49 8.79 -48.91
CA ARG A 154 -6.06 8.52 -49.16
C ARG A 154 -5.68 7.03 -49.07
N ARG A 155 -6.42 6.21 -48.30
CA ARG A 155 -6.21 4.75 -48.25
C ARG A 155 -6.71 4.06 -49.52
N ILE A 156 -7.74 4.64 -50.14
CA ILE A 156 -8.41 4.10 -51.33
C ILE A 156 -7.64 4.47 -52.61
N ALA A 157 -7.22 5.72 -52.74
CA ALA A 157 -6.46 6.23 -53.89
C ALA A 157 -5.53 7.37 -53.45
N ALA A 158 -4.43 7.59 -54.19
CA ALA A 158 -3.58 8.74 -53.96
C ALA A 158 -4.38 10.03 -54.22
N ILE A 159 -4.29 11.01 -53.32
CA ILE A 159 -4.96 12.30 -53.46
C ILE A 159 -3.95 13.33 -53.96
N THR A 160 -4.27 14.03 -55.04
CA THR A 160 -3.45 15.09 -55.62
C THR A 160 -4.24 16.39 -55.74
N SER A 161 -3.54 17.49 -55.99
CA SER A 161 -4.16 18.74 -56.43
C SER A 161 -3.37 19.22 -57.65
N SER A 162 -4.03 19.25 -58.82
CA SER A 162 -3.38 19.58 -60.09
C SER A 162 -3.08 21.08 -60.26
N ASP A 163 -3.80 21.93 -59.53
CA ASP A 163 -3.68 23.39 -59.55
C ASP A 163 -3.14 23.97 -58.23
N GLU A 164 -2.68 23.10 -57.31
CA GLU A 164 -2.17 23.46 -55.98
C GLU A 164 -3.19 24.21 -55.09
N SER A 165 -4.47 24.25 -55.47
CA SER A 165 -5.52 24.98 -54.75
C SER A 165 -5.99 24.25 -53.48
N PHE A 166 -5.72 22.95 -53.37
CA PHE A 166 -6.01 22.15 -52.18
C PHE A 166 -4.72 21.64 -51.56
N THR A 167 -4.46 22.06 -50.32
CA THR A 167 -3.37 21.50 -49.51
C THR A 167 -3.92 20.37 -48.65
N PRO A 168 -3.49 19.11 -48.85
CA PRO A 168 -3.91 18.00 -48.01
C PRO A 168 -3.56 18.27 -46.54
N PRO A 169 -4.47 17.99 -45.58
CA PRO A 169 -4.17 18.18 -44.17
C PRO A 169 -3.04 17.24 -43.75
N THR A 170 -2.05 17.79 -43.05
CA THR A 170 -0.97 17.01 -42.45
C THR A 170 -1.51 16.21 -41.26
N ILE A 171 -1.24 14.91 -41.25
CA ILE A 171 -1.45 14.07 -40.08
C ILE A 171 -0.10 13.88 -39.42
N VAL A 172 0.02 14.34 -38.18
CA VAL A 172 1.22 14.24 -37.36
C VAL A 172 0.96 13.24 -36.23
N GLY A 173 1.95 12.42 -35.92
CA GLY A 173 1.83 11.28 -35.01
C GLY A 173 2.09 9.95 -35.74
N PRO A 174 1.98 8.79 -35.06
CA PRO A 174 1.48 8.65 -33.68
C PRO A 174 2.48 9.11 -32.62
N THR A 175 1.97 9.71 -31.55
CA THR A 175 2.71 9.88 -30.28
C THR A 175 2.01 9.03 -29.22
N LEU A 176 2.77 8.30 -28.42
CA LEU A 176 2.18 7.48 -27.36
C LEU A 176 1.99 8.33 -26.10
N VAL A 177 0.81 8.26 -25.49
CA VAL A 177 0.49 8.98 -24.26
C VAL A 177 0.20 7.98 -23.15
N LEU A 178 0.95 8.06 -22.04
CA LEU A 178 0.64 7.34 -20.80
C LEU A 178 -0.09 8.29 -19.85
N HIS A 179 -1.30 7.92 -19.49
CA HIS A 179 -2.01 8.56 -18.38
C HIS A 179 -1.68 7.83 -17.10
N ALA A 180 -1.15 8.56 -16.12
CA ALA A 180 -0.87 8.08 -14.77
C ALA A 180 -1.78 8.82 -13.77
N ASP A 181 -2.89 8.18 -13.38
CA ASP A 181 -3.87 8.74 -12.46
C ASP A 181 -3.62 8.24 -11.03
N TYR A 182 -3.00 9.10 -10.21
CA TYR A 182 -2.70 8.85 -8.81
C TYR A 182 -3.94 9.07 -7.94
N GLN A 183 -4.34 8.01 -7.25
CA GLN A 183 -5.48 7.97 -6.35
C GLN A 183 -5.02 7.76 -4.89
N ASP A 184 -5.99 7.81 -3.97
CA ASP A 184 -5.76 7.52 -2.56
C ASP A 184 -5.24 6.08 -2.34
N ASP A 185 -4.72 5.80 -1.14
CA ASP A 185 -4.20 4.48 -0.72
C ASP A 185 -3.13 3.89 -1.66
N HIS A 186 -2.29 4.76 -2.24
CA HIS A 186 -1.25 4.41 -3.20
C HIS A 186 -1.77 3.63 -4.42
N ARG A 187 -2.99 3.90 -4.85
CA ARG A 187 -3.54 3.32 -6.08
C ARG A 187 -3.16 4.18 -7.27
N LEU A 188 -2.83 3.52 -8.37
CA LEU A 188 -2.44 4.18 -9.60
C LEU A 188 -3.09 3.45 -10.78
N GLU A 189 -3.89 4.18 -11.55
CA GLU A 189 -4.47 3.69 -12.80
C GLU A 189 -3.61 4.16 -13.97
N LEU A 190 -3.19 3.21 -14.81
CA LEU A 190 -2.33 3.48 -15.95
C LEU A 190 -3.03 3.06 -17.24
N THR A 191 -3.17 4.01 -18.15
CA THR A 191 -3.81 3.78 -19.45
C THR A 191 -3.03 4.40 -20.59
N TRP A 192 -3.06 3.73 -21.74
CA TRP A 192 -2.36 4.18 -22.93
C TRP A 192 -3.32 4.73 -23.98
N GLU A 193 -2.93 5.83 -24.61
CA GLU A 193 -3.60 6.39 -25.77
C GLU A 193 -2.61 6.72 -26.89
N TRP A 194 -3.07 6.63 -28.13
CA TRP A 194 -2.39 7.21 -29.28
C TRP A 194 -2.91 8.62 -29.52
N ALA A 195 -2.00 9.58 -29.53
CA ALA A 195 -2.29 10.95 -29.94
C ALA A 195 -1.90 11.16 -31.41
N TYR A 196 -2.83 11.77 -32.16
CA TYR A 196 -2.64 12.23 -33.52
C TYR A 196 -3.07 13.69 -33.62
N ARG A 197 -2.39 14.47 -34.44
CA ARG A 197 -2.83 15.80 -34.82
C ARG A 197 -3.26 15.82 -36.28
N LEU A 198 -4.53 16.12 -36.51
CA LEU A 198 -5.12 16.24 -37.84
C LEU A 198 -5.44 17.70 -38.10
N ALA A 199 -4.64 18.35 -38.96
CA ALA A 199 -4.64 19.81 -39.09
C ALA A 199 -4.44 20.46 -37.71
N ASP A 200 -5.44 21.17 -37.18
CA ASP A 200 -5.40 21.86 -35.88
C ASP A 200 -6.08 21.09 -34.74
N ASN A 201 -6.60 19.88 -35.00
CA ASN A 201 -7.33 19.09 -34.01
C ASN A 201 -6.44 17.98 -33.44
N ASP A 202 -6.34 17.93 -32.12
CA ASP A 202 -5.74 16.81 -31.40
C ASP A 202 -6.80 15.71 -31.22
N ILE A 203 -6.48 14.52 -31.69
CA ILE A 203 -7.33 13.33 -31.63
C ILE A 203 -6.61 12.30 -30.78
N ARG A 204 -7.33 11.72 -29.81
CA ARG A 204 -6.81 10.65 -28.94
C ARG A 204 -7.64 9.40 -29.09
N VAL A 205 -6.96 8.26 -29.08
CA VAL A 205 -7.59 6.95 -29.26
C VAL A 205 -6.96 5.96 -28.29
N PRO A 206 -7.75 5.19 -27.53
CA PRO A 206 -7.22 4.09 -26.72
C PRO A 206 -6.42 3.10 -27.56
N VAL A 207 -5.32 2.56 -27.02
CA VAL A 207 -4.44 1.63 -27.76
C VAL A 207 -5.16 0.34 -28.18
N ASP A 208 -6.14 -0.10 -27.39
CA ASP A 208 -6.94 -1.31 -27.60
C ASP A 208 -8.14 -1.07 -28.54
N ALA A 209 -8.39 0.18 -28.94
CA ALA A 209 -9.51 0.51 -29.80
C ALA A 209 -9.39 -0.23 -31.13
N HIS A 210 -10.31 -1.16 -31.39
CA HIS A 210 -10.43 -1.87 -32.67
C HIS A 210 -11.09 -1.03 -33.77
N ARG A 211 -11.37 0.24 -33.47
CA ARG A 211 -11.89 1.17 -34.46
C ARG A 211 -10.82 1.36 -35.53
N LEU A 212 -11.11 0.86 -36.73
CA LEU A 212 -10.36 1.15 -37.95
C LEU A 212 -10.61 2.60 -38.33
N ASP A 213 -10.06 3.50 -37.53
CA ASP A 213 -10.08 4.92 -37.81
C ASP A 213 -9.05 5.20 -38.92
N ASP A 214 -9.48 5.95 -39.93
CA ASP A 214 -8.78 6.02 -41.21
C ASP A 214 -7.54 6.93 -41.21
N TYR A 215 -7.32 7.65 -40.12
CA TYR A 215 -6.12 8.44 -39.89
C TYR A 215 -4.98 7.64 -39.23
N ARG A 216 -5.25 6.51 -38.57
CA ARG A 216 -4.26 5.72 -37.82
C ARG A 216 -3.23 5.05 -38.72
N ASP A 217 -1.96 5.06 -38.29
CA ASP A 217 -0.84 4.35 -38.91
C ASP A 217 -0.45 3.15 -38.01
N LEU A 218 -1.14 2.02 -38.20
CA LEU A 218 -0.94 0.83 -37.36
C LEU A 218 0.48 0.26 -37.41
N PRO A 219 1.18 0.24 -38.57
CA PRO A 219 2.60 -0.11 -38.61
C PRO A 219 3.48 0.81 -37.76
N ALA A 220 3.27 2.14 -37.83
CA ALA A 220 4.04 3.09 -37.02
C ALA A 220 3.74 2.94 -35.53
N GLU A 221 2.46 2.79 -35.15
CA GLU A 221 2.04 2.50 -33.76
C GLU A 221 2.72 1.23 -33.22
N SER A 222 2.72 0.15 -34.01
CA SER A 222 3.33 -1.13 -33.61
C SER A 222 4.86 -1.00 -33.45
N ALA A 223 5.52 -0.27 -34.36
CA ALA A 223 6.95 -0.04 -34.28
C ALA A 223 7.33 0.79 -33.04
N LEU A 224 6.56 1.84 -32.75
CA LEU A 224 6.76 2.69 -31.58
C LEU A 224 6.56 1.93 -30.27
N ALA A 225 5.46 1.17 -30.14
CA ALA A 225 5.17 0.36 -28.96
C ALA A 225 6.31 -0.63 -28.63
N LEU A 226 6.92 -1.24 -29.64
CA LEU A 226 8.05 -2.16 -29.49
C LEU A 226 9.39 -1.45 -29.22
N SER A 227 9.51 -0.18 -29.61
CA SER A 227 10.77 0.59 -29.49
C SER A 227 11.00 1.22 -28.11
N ILE A 228 9.99 1.23 -27.23
CA ILE A 228 10.09 1.84 -25.91
C ILE A 228 11.04 1.02 -25.03
N ASP A 229 12.19 1.62 -24.74
CA ASP A 229 13.26 1.04 -23.91
C ASP A 229 13.03 1.38 -22.43
N ALA A 230 11.98 0.79 -21.86
CA ALA A 230 11.64 0.88 -20.44
C ALA A 230 11.09 -0.47 -19.97
N PRO A 231 11.26 -0.86 -18.69
CA PRO A 231 10.85 -2.17 -18.17
C PRO A 231 9.33 -2.25 -17.94
N LEU A 232 8.54 -2.00 -18.98
CA LEU A 232 7.07 -1.91 -18.92
C LEU A 232 6.41 -3.23 -18.49
N GLU A 233 7.05 -4.36 -18.80
CA GLU A 233 6.59 -5.70 -18.44
C GLU A 233 6.58 -5.90 -16.91
N GLN A 234 7.46 -5.21 -16.18
CA GLN A 234 7.55 -5.33 -14.71
C GLN A 234 6.33 -4.78 -13.99
N VAL A 235 5.62 -3.84 -14.60
CA VAL A 235 4.41 -3.20 -14.06
C VAL A 235 3.16 -3.57 -14.86
N GLY A 236 3.25 -4.48 -15.81
CA GLY A 236 2.10 -4.92 -16.61
C GLY A 236 1.59 -3.85 -17.59
N LEU A 237 2.43 -2.91 -18.01
CA LEU A 237 2.13 -1.95 -19.08
C LEU A 237 2.40 -2.50 -20.48
N ARG A 238 3.13 -3.61 -20.56
CA ARG A 238 3.37 -4.36 -21.79
C ARG A 238 3.30 -5.86 -21.49
N SER A 239 2.58 -6.59 -22.33
CA SER A 239 2.51 -8.04 -22.30
C SER A 239 3.76 -8.66 -22.93
N ALA A 240 4.02 -9.94 -22.65
CA ALA A 240 5.21 -10.66 -23.12
C ALA A 240 5.31 -10.78 -24.65
N ASP A 241 4.21 -10.58 -25.37
CA ASP A 241 4.13 -10.52 -26.83
C ASP A 241 4.40 -9.11 -27.40
N GLY A 242 4.69 -8.12 -26.54
CA GLY A 242 4.96 -6.74 -26.91
C GLY A 242 3.72 -5.84 -26.99
N THR A 243 2.52 -6.37 -26.68
CA THR A 243 1.27 -5.60 -26.71
C THR A 243 1.17 -4.66 -25.51
N LEU A 244 0.84 -3.38 -25.71
CA LEU A 244 0.61 -2.42 -24.64
C LEU A 244 -0.72 -2.72 -23.91
N THR A 245 -0.70 -2.60 -22.58
CA THR A 245 -1.83 -2.96 -21.72
C THR A 245 -2.11 -1.85 -20.71
N ALA A 246 -3.39 -1.65 -20.39
CA ALA A 246 -3.80 -0.87 -19.23
C ALA A 246 -3.68 -1.72 -17.96
N THR A 247 -3.34 -1.09 -16.84
CA THR A 247 -3.12 -1.79 -15.57
C THR A 247 -3.42 -0.89 -14.38
N SER A 248 -3.79 -1.50 -13.26
CA SER A 248 -3.89 -0.82 -11.97
C SER A 248 -2.79 -1.33 -11.05
N LEU A 249 -2.03 -0.40 -10.48
CA LEU A 249 -1.00 -0.66 -9.48
C LEU A 249 -1.50 -0.24 -8.10
N SER A 250 -0.96 -0.90 -7.07
CA SER A 250 -1.25 -0.55 -5.68
C SER A 250 -0.01 -0.74 -4.80
N GLY A 251 0.08 0.03 -3.73
CA GLY A 251 1.11 -0.14 -2.70
C GLY A 251 2.53 -0.04 -3.26
N LEU A 252 3.33 -1.11 -3.07
CA LEU A 252 4.74 -1.16 -3.49
C LEU A 252 4.91 -1.11 -5.01
N ASP A 253 3.96 -1.60 -5.79
CA ASP A 253 4.04 -1.54 -7.26
C ASP A 253 3.90 -0.11 -7.77
N THR A 254 3.04 0.69 -7.12
CA THR A 254 2.89 2.13 -7.39
C THR A 254 4.16 2.90 -7.04
N LEU A 255 4.74 2.62 -5.87
CA LEU A 255 6.04 3.18 -5.46
C LEU A 255 7.11 2.87 -6.50
N ARG A 256 7.20 1.62 -6.94
CA ARG A 256 8.20 1.19 -7.92
C ARG A 256 8.03 1.89 -9.25
N PHE A 257 6.79 1.98 -9.75
CA PHE A 257 6.50 2.74 -10.96
C PHE A 257 6.94 4.20 -10.81
N ALA A 258 6.54 4.88 -9.74
CA ALA A 258 6.80 6.30 -9.53
C ALA A 258 8.31 6.61 -9.40
N THR A 259 9.08 5.72 -8.79
CA THR A 259 10.50 5.95 -8.49
C THR A 259 11.45 5.39 -9.55
N GLU A 260 11.10 4.29 -10.23
CA GLU A 260 12.00 3.60 -11.18
C GLU A 260 11.58 3.80 -12.64
N ILE A 261 10.28 3.75 -12.96
CA ILE A 261 9.80 3.67 -14.36
C ILE A 261 9.35 5.03 -14.89
N GLN A 262 8.61 5.79 -14.08
CA GLN A 262 8.08 7.09 -14.48
C GLN A 262 9.18 8.07 -14.94
N PRO A 263 10.36 8.18 -14.26
CA PRO A 263 11.44 9.05 -14.73
C PRO A 263 11.99 8.62 -16.10
N LEU A 264 12.15 7.31 -16.33
CA LEU A 264 12.62 6.77 -17.61
C LEU A 264 11.66 7.11 -18.75
N LEU A 265 10.35 6.99 -18.51
CA LEU A 265 9.34 7.34 -19.51
C LEU A 265 9.29 8.83 -19.81
N GLY A 266 9.56 9.69 -18.82
CA GLY A 266 9.63 11.13 -19.01
C GLY A 266 10.81 11.61 -19.86
N GLU A 267 11.86 10.79 -20.01
CA GLU A 267 13.03 11.10 -20.85
C GLU A 267 12.86 10.67 -22.31
N LEU A 268 11.84 9.86 -22.63
CA LEU A 268 11.62 9.35 -23.98
C LEU A 268 10.93 10.39 -24.87
N PRO A 269 11.48 10.70 -26.06
CA PRO A 269 10.94 11.76 -26.94
C PRO A 269 9.58 11.41 -27.56
N ASP A 270 9.30 10.11 -27.75
CA ASP A 270 8.10 9.63 -28.43
C ASP A 270 6.98 9.18 -27.45
N VAL A 271 7.19 9.39 -26.15
CA VAL A 271 6.23 9.10 -25.08
C VAL A 271 5.91 10.40 -24.34
N THR A 272 4.63 10.71 -24.23
CA THR A 272 4.13 11.80 -23.39
C THR A 272 3.54 11.21 -22.12
N LEU A 273 4.06 11.61 -20.97
CA LEU A 273 3.51 11.24 -19.67
C LEU A 273 2.57 12.34 -19.18
N GLU A 274 1.30 11.99 -18.96
CA GLU A 274 0.30 12.88 -18.37
C GLU A 274 -0.06 12.38 -16.97
N VAL A 275 0.28 13.18 -15.96
CA VAL A 275 0.05 12.84 -14.56
C VAL A 275 -1.22 13.54 -14.08
N LEU A 276 -2.15 12.74 -13.57
CA LEU A 276 -3.38 13.18 -12.91
C LEU A 276 -3.31 12.86 -11.42
N GLY A 277 -3.96 13.69 -10.59
CA GLY A 277 -3.89 13.57 -9.14
C GLY A 277 -2.60 14.16 -8.55
N ASN A 278 -2.37 13.85 -7.27
CA ASN A 278 -1.19 14.30 -6.54
C ASN A 278 -0.33 13.08 -6.17
N PRO A 279 0.77 12.81 -6.90
CA PRO A 279 1.65 11.71 -6.54
C PRO A 279 2.22 11.91 -5.14
N VAL A 280 2.22 10.83 -4.36
CA VAL A 280 2.82 10.82 -3.02
C VAL A 280 4.35 10.88 -3.15
N ASP A 281 5.00 11.60 -2.23
CA ASP A 281 6.45 11.66 -2.15
C ASP A 281 7.00 10.39 -1.47
N TYR A 282 7.38 9.41 -2.30
CA TYR A 282 7.91 8.14 -1.82
C TYR A 282 9.34 8.29 -1.31
N ARG A 283 9.55 7.98 -0.03
CA ARG A 283 10.85 8.16 0.64
C ARG A 283 11.23 6.98 1.51
N GLU A 284 12.49 6.55 1.42
CA GLU A 284 13.00 5.46 2.23
C GLU A 284 13.27 5.95 3.67
N ALA A 285 12.49 5.44 4.63
CA ALA A 285 12.67 5.70 6.05
C ALA A 285 13.69 4.72 6.65
N GLY A 286 14.96 4.91 6.29
CA GLY A 286 16.06 4.02 6.67
C GLY A 286 16.59 4.21 8.10
N GLY A 287 16.58 5.45 8.61
CA GLY A 287 17.53 5.89 9.65
C GLY A 287 17.15 5.70 11.13
N SER A 288 15.88 5.48 11.50
CA SER A 288 15.50 5.45 12.92
C SER A 288 14.27 4.60 13.21
N LEU A 289 14.37 3.28 12.99
CA LEU A 289 13.38 2.34 13.51
C LEU A 289 13.61 2.22 15.03
N VAL A 290 12.64 2.64 15.83
CA VAL A 290 12.64 2.46 17.29
C VAL A 290 11.46 1.60 17.66
N ILE A 291 11.75 0.39 18.15
CA ILE A 291 10.77 -0.52 18.73
C ILE A 291 10.78 -0.27 20.23
N ALA A 292 9.63 0.08 20.81
CA ALA A 292 9.46 0.26 22.24
C ALA A 292 8.35 -0.68 22.76
N VAL A 293 8.57 -1.29 23.92
CA VAL A 293 7.56 -2.16 24.55
C VAL A 293 6.98 -1.44 25.75
N THR A 294 5.65 -1.29 25.77
CA THR A 294 4.89 -0.69 26.87
C THR A 294 3.97 -1.72 27.50
N THR A 295 3.59 -1.50 28.75
CA THR A 295 2.63 -2.35 29.49
C THR A 295 1.24 -1.72 29.58
N ASP A 296 1.08 -0.52 29.02
CA ASP A 296 -0.18 0.20 28.98
C ASP A 296 -0.99 -0.25 27.76
N ALA A 297 -2.27 -0.52 27.96
CA ALA A 297 -3.17 -0.83 26.86
C ALA A 297 -3.31 0.41 25.96
N VAL A 298 -3.00 0.27 24.67
CA VAL A 298 -3.29 1.30 23.66
C VAL A 298 -4.81 1.30 23.42
N PRO A 299 -5.52 2.44 23.60
CA PRO A 299 -6.93 2.51 23.27
C PRO A 299 -7.17 2.18 21.79
N ASP A 300 -8.20 1.39 21.49
CA ASP A 300 -8.62 0.92 20.15
C ASP A 300 -7.74 -0.14 19.44
N GLU A 301 -6.64 -0.61 20.04
CA GLU A 301 -5.90 -1.77 19.51
C GLU A 301 -6.23 -3.05 20.29
N THR A 302 -6.74 -4.07 19.59
CA THR A 302 -7.05 -5.38 20.17
C THR A 302 -5.73 -6.15 20.35
N ASP A 303 -5.02 -5.82 21.42
CA ASP A 303 -3.62 -6.19 21.56
C ASP A 303 -3.47 -7.69 21.81
N TRP A 304 -2.97 -8.39 20.79
CA TRP A 304 -2.83 -9.84 20.71
C TRP A 304 -1.77 -10.38 21.71
N PHE A 305 -0.96 -9.50 22.29
CA PHE A 305 0.21 -9.87 23.09
C PHE A 305 0.19 -9.45 24.56
N ASP A 306 -0.81 -8.71 25.06
CA ASP A 306 -0.77 -8.08 26.40
C ASP A 306 0.53 -7.28 26.68
N LEU A 307 1.27 -6.95 25.60
CA LEU A 307 2.52 -6.22 25.53
C LEU A 307 2.28 -5.14 24.48
N GLY A 308 2.09 -3.89 24.90
CA GLY A 308 1.89 -2.75 24.00
C GLY A 308 3.18 -2.43 23.25
N VAL A 309 3.51 -3.22 22.22
CA VAL A 309 4.67 -3.00 21.36
C VAL A 309 4.34 -1.85 20.42
N THR A 310 4.97 -0.70 20.64
CA THR A 310 4.88 0.46 19.75
C THR A 310 6.11 0.49 18.84
N ILE A 311 5.89 0.58 17.53
CA ILE A 311 6.96 0.74 16.55
C ILE A 311 6.92 2.19 16.08
N SER A 312 8.06 2.86 16.03
CA SER A 312 8.15 4.22 15.52
C SER A 312 9.28 4.39 14.51
N ILE A 313 9.03 5.23 13.51
CA ILE A 313 9.91 5.48 12.38
C ILE A 313 9.94 6.98 12.14
N GLU A 314 11.13 7.59 12.17
CA GLU A 314 11.31 9.04 12.09
C GLU A 314 10.46 9.84 13.11
N GLY A 315 10.12 9.24 14.25
CA GLY A 315 9.28 9.84 15.28
C GLY A 315 7.76 9.65 15.09
N ASN A 316 7.33 9.05 13.98
CA ASN A 316 5.93 8.69 13.73
C ASN A 316 5.63 7.27 14.23
N GLN A 317 4.49 7.07 14.90
CA GLN A 317 4.06 5.74 15.33
C GLN A 317 3.48 4.95 14.16
N VAL A 318 3.93 3.70 14.02
CA VAL A 318 3.43 2.73 13.05
C VAL A 318 2.70 1.63 13.82
N PRO A 319 1.43 1.33 13.47
CA PRO A 319 0.68 0.27 14.12
C PRO A 319 1.40 -1.07 14.02
N PHE A 320 1.57 -1.74 15.16
CA PHE A 320 2.28 -3.01 15.23
C PHE A 320 1.63 -4.08 14.34
N VAL A 321 0.29 -4.11 14.29
CA VAL A 321 -0.47 -5.06 13.46
C VAL A 321 -0.08 -4.92 11.98
N SER A 322 0.10 -3.71 11.47
CA SER A 322 0.49 -3.48 10.07
C SER A 322 1.88 -4.03 9.76
N VAL A 323 2.85 -3.79 10.65
CA VAL A 323 4.22 -4.33 10.51
C VAL A 323 4.20 -5.85 10.58
N PHE A 324 3.47 -6.40 11.55
CA PHE A 324 3.36 -7.84 11.75
C PHE A 324 2.71 -8.54 10.55
N THR A 325 1.57 -8.04 10.08
CA THR A 325 0.87 -8.61 8.92
C THR A 325 1.75 -8.60 7.68
N ALA A 326 2.53 -7.53 7.47
CA ALA A 326 3.45 -7.46 6.35
C ALA A 326 4.57 -8.51 6.46
N ILE A 327 5.20 -8.66 7.63
CA ILE A 327 6.23 -9.66 7.89
C ILE A 327 5.68 -11.09 7.75
N ALA A 328 4.53 -11.37 8.35
CA ALA A 328 3.88 -12.68 8.30
C ALA A 328 3.45 -13.06 6.88
N SER A 329 3.09 -12.08 6.05
CA SER A 329 2.77 -12.27 4.63
C SER A 329 4.01 -12.38 3.73
N GLY A 330 5.21 -12.34 4.30
CA GLY A 330 6.47 -12.43 3.56
C GLY A 330 6.79 -11.19 2.71
N GLN A 331 6.24 -10.03 3.05
CA GLN A 331 6.58 -8.78 2.36
C GLN A 331 8.03 -8.38 2.66
N SER A 332 8.72 -7.82 1.65
CA SER A 332 10.09 -7.32 1.81
C SER A 332 10.16 -5.91 2.40
N HIS A 333 9.12 -5.10 2.18
CA HIS A 333 9.02 -3.71 2.60
C HIS A 333 7.63 -3.41 3.14
N LEU A 334 7.52 -2.45 4.05
CA LEU A 334 6.25 -1.85 4.45
C LEU A 334 6.17 -0.43 3.90
N LEU A 335 5.03 -0.08 3.29
CA LEU A 335 4.70 1.26 2.81
C LEU A 335 3.63 1.90 3.70
N LEU A 336 3.89 3.12 4.15
CA LEU A 336 3.00 3.91 4.98
C LEU A 336 2.17 4.89 4.13
N PRO A 337 0.98 5.31 4.62
CA PRO A 337 0.08 6.22 3.89
C PRO A 337 0.71 7.54 3.44
N ASP A 338 1.74 8.02 4.15
CA ASP A 338 2.45 9.27 3.84
C ASP A 338 3.54 9.10 2.77
N GLY A 339 3.72 7.89 2.23
CA GLY A 339 4.75 7.57 1.24
C GLY A 339 6.07 7.08 1.83
N ALA A 340 6.24 7.11 3.16
CA ALA A 340 7.42 6.54 3.78
C ALA A 340 7.42 5.01 3.67
N TYR A 341 8.55 4.42 3.30
CA TYR A 341 8.69 2.96 3.24
C TYR A 341 10.00 2.50 3.86
N PHE A 342 10.03 1.25 4.36
CA PHE A 342 11.23 0.68 4.96
C PHE A 342 11.29 -0.83 4.77
N ALA A 343 12.51 -1.36 4.71
CA ALA A 343 12.76 -2.78 4.58
C ALA A 343 12.39 -3.53 5.87
N LEU A 344 11.77 -4.70 5.71
CA LEU A 344 11.34 -5.60 6.78
C LEU A 344 12.39 -6.65 7.14
N ASP A 345 13.52 -6.69 6.42
CA ASP A 345 14.67 -7.56 6.68
C ASP A 345 15.66 -6.98 7.71
N LYS A 346 15.32 -5.83 8.32
CA LYS A 346 16.10 -5.22 9.39
C LYS A 346 16.32 -6.21 10.54
N PRO A 347 17.54 -6.29 11.12
CA PRO A 347 17.87 -7.27 12.16
C PRO A 347 16.88 -7.27 13.34
N GLU A 348 16.39 -6.10 13.72
CA GLU A 348 15.45 -5.90 14.82
C GLU A 348 14.08 -6.55 14.54
N LEU A 349 13.58 -6.39 13.30
CA LEU A 349 12.30 -6.96 12.86
C LEU A 349 12.40 -8.46 12.61
N VAL A 350 13.55 -8.93 12.13
CA VAL A 350 13.83 -10.36 11.97
C VAL A 350 13.92 -11.06 13.33
N LYS A 351 14.58 -10.44 14.32
CA LYS A 351 14.62 -10.95 15.71
C LYS A 351 13.21 -10.95 16.32
N LEU A 352 12.43 -9.88 16.14
CA LEU A 352 11.04 -9.80 16.57
C LEU A 352 10.18 -10.91 15.94
N ARG A 353 10.29 -11.15 14.63
CA ARG A 353 9.60 -12.25 13.94
C ARG A 353 9.92 -13.61 14.58
N ARG A 354 11.21 -13.89 14.79
CA ARG A 354 11.67 -15.14 15.38
C ARG A 354 11.10 -15.35 16.78
N LEU A 355 11.14 -14.32 17.61
CA LEU A 355 10.57 -14.34 18.96
C LEU A 355 9.07 -14.65 18.92
N ILE A 356 8.32 -14.02 18.01
CA ILE A 356 6.89 -14.27 17.85
C ILE A 356 6.62 -15.71 17.38
N GLU A 357 7.38 -16.22 16.40
CA GLU A 357 7.25 -17.59 15.89
C GLU A 357 7.56 -18.64 16.98
N GLU A 358 8.61 -18.43 17.78
CA GLU A 358 8.95 -19.28 18.92
C GLU A 358 7.82 -19.30 19.97
N ALA A 359 7.21 -18.14 20.22
CA ALA A 359 6.02 -18.03 21.05
C ALA A 359 4.81 -18.79 20.50
N ARG A 360 4.57 -18.74 19.18
CA ARG A 360 3.48 -19.49 18.52
C ARG A 360 3.66 -20.99 18.64
N ALA A 361 4.88 -21.48 18.41
CA ALA A 361 5.19 -22.90 18.44
C ALA A 361 4.98 -23.54 19.83
N LEU A 362 4.95 -22.73 20.89
CA LEU A 362 4.75 -23.16 22.26
C LEU A 362 3.27 -23.14 22.71
N THR A 363 2.34 -22.67 21.86
CA THR A 363 0.89 -22.63 22.18
C THR A 363 0.14 -23.66 21.33
N ASP A 364 -0.33 -24.76 21.95
CA ASP A 364 -1.15 -25.84 21.36
C ASP A 364 -2.61 -25.38 21.06
N ALA A 365 -2.79 -24.24 20.38
CA ALA A 365 -4.11 -23.77 19.96
C ALA A 365 -4.20 -23.80 18.42
N GLU A 366 -4.92 -24.79 17.89
CA GLU A 366 -5.17 -24.93 16.43
C GLU A 366 -6.13 -23.85 15.88
N ASP A 367 -6.89 -23.15 16.72
CA ASP A 367 -7.76 -22.04 16.30
C ASP A 367 -7.78 -20.93 17.35
N GLY A 368 -6.83 -20.01 17.23
CA GLY A 368 -6.77 -18.79 18.02
C GLY A 368 -5.41 -18.12 17.87
N PRO A 369 -5.34 -16.78 17.90
CA PRO A 369 -4.06 -16.11 17.71
C PRO A 369 -3.20 -16.42 18.98
N PRO A 370 -1.99 -16.97 18.82
CA PRO A 370 -1.22 -17.56 19.92
C PRO A 370 -0.88 -16.56 21.02
N ARG A 371 -1.13 -16.93 22.28
CA ARG A 371 -0.98 -16.04 23.45
C ARG A 371 0.35 -16.27 24.13
N ILE A 372 1.22 -15.26 24.15
CA ILE A 372 2.46 -15.29 24.95
C ILE A 372 2.08 -15.20 26.43
N SER A 373 2.25 -16.30 27.15
CA SER A 373 2.07 -16.34 28.60
C SER A 373 3.34 -15.84 29.30
N ARG A 374 3.16 -14.99 30.33
CA ARG A 374 4.23 -14.32 31.12
C ARG A 374 5.20 -15.27 31.84
N PHE A 375 5.02 -16.58 31.73
CA PHE A 375 6.00 -17.60 32.12
C PHE A 375 7.20 -17.70 31.16
N GLN A 376 7.15 -17.04 30.00
CA GLN A 376 8.20 -17.04 28.99
C GLN A 376 9.24 -15.91 29.20
N VAL A 377 9.77 -15.80 30.42
CA VAL A 377 10.70 -14.72 30.87
C VAL A 377 11.89 -14.48 29.92
N GLY A 378 12.40 -15.52 29.23
CA GLY A 378 13.51 -15.38 28.28
C GLY A 378 13.17 -14.58 27.02
N LEU A 379 11.91 -14.65 26.56
CA LEU A 379 11.45 -13.97 25.34
C LEU A 379 11.40 -12.45 25.51
N PHE A 380 11.17 -11.97 26.72
CA PHE A 380 11.13 -10.53 27.03
C PHE A 380 12.52 -9.92 27.18
N ASP A 381 13.48 -10.65 27.76
CA ASP A 381 14.88 -10.19 27.84
C ASP A 381 15.43 -9.91 26.43
N GLU A 382 15.08 -10.76 25.45
CA GLU A 382 15.46 -10.59 24.04
C GLU A 382 14.74 -9.43 23.33
N LEU A 383 13.48 -9.14 23.71
CA LEU A 383 12.70 -7.99 23.25
C LEU A 383 13.19 -6.66 23.84
N ALA A 384 13.57 -6.64 25.12
CA ALA A 384 14.09 -5.45 25.79
C ALA A 384 15.48 -5.05 25.26
N GLU A 385 16.25 -6.01 24.75
CA GLU A 385 17.50 -5.75 24.01
C GLU A 385 17.29 -5.05 22.66
N LEU A 386 16.07 -5.08 22.09
CA LEU A 386 15.79 -4.57 20.74
C LEU A 386 15.58 -3.05 20.65
N GLY A 387 15.37 -2.33 21.76
CA GLY A 387 15.28 -0.88 21.67
C GLY A 387 14.67 -0.16 22.87
N VAL A 388 15.46 0.72 23.48
CA VAL A 388 15.08 1.79 24.42
C VAL A 388 14.41 1.34 25.71
N VAL A 389 15.24 1.27 26.75
CA VAL A 389 14.87 1.12 28.16
C VAL A 389 13.97 2.29 28.57
N THR A 390 12.66 2.07 28.61
CA THR A 390 11.74 2.94 29.34
C THR A 390 11.88 2.66 30.84
N ARG A 391 11.55 3.64 31.69
CA ARG A 391 11.47 3.46 33.15
C ARG A 391 10.59 2.25 33.56
N GLN A 392 9.59 1.93 32.74
CA GLN A 392 8.70 0.78 32.92
C GLN A 392 9.44 -0.57 32.74
N ALA A 393 10.41 -0.64 31.82
CA ALA A 393 11.23 -1.83 31.63
C ALA A 393 12.16 -2.09 32.83
N GLU A 394 12.69 -1.05 33.48
CA GLU A 394 13.51 -1.18 34.69
C GLU A 394 12.71 -1.65 35.91
N GLU A 395 11.50 -1.10 36.10
CA GLU A 395 10.58 -1.51 37.17
C GLU A 395 10.16 -2.98 37.01
N TRP A 396 9.84 -3.42 35.79
CA TRP A 396 9.51 -4.82 35.49
C TRP A 396 10.72 -5.77 35.64
N ARG A 397 11.90 -5.39 35.15
CA ARG A 397 13.12 -6.20 35.28
C ARG A 397 13.49 -6.43 36.74
N ARG A 398 13.36 -5.39 37.57
CA ARG A 398 13.51 -5.49 39.03
C ARG A 398 12.52 -6.47 39.65
N GLN A 399 11.26 -6.45 39.19
CA GLN A 399 10.24 -7.40 39.64
C GLN A 399 10.55 -8.85 39.25
N VAL A 400 11.04 -9.08 38.02
CA VAL A 400 11.42 -10.41 37.52
C VAL A 400 12.64 -10.98 38.25
N ASP A 401 13.67 -10.16 38.47
CA ASP A 401 14.86 -10.56 39.23
C ASP A 401 14.50 -10.90 40.68
N GLY A 402 13.61 -10.11 41.30
CA GLY A 402 13.08 -10.42 42.62
C GLY A 402 12.30 -11.74 42.68
N LEU A 403 11.48 -12.05 41.66
CA LEU A 403 10.75 -13.32 41.58
C LEU A 403 11.69 -14.53 41.43
N ARG A 404 12.84 -14.37 40.76
CA ARG A 404 13.88 -15.40 40.69
C ARG A 404 14.55 -15.61 42.05
N ALA A 405 14.85 -14.52 42.78
CA ALA A 405 15.43 -14.58 44.11
C ALA A 405 14.53 -15.30 45.14
N LEU A 406 13.20 -15.17 45.01
CA LEU A 406 12.24 -15.88 45.87
C LEU A 406 12.27 -17.42 45.74
N ARG A 407 12.85 -17.99 44.67
CA ARG A 407 12.97 -19.45 44.51
C ARG A 407 14.10 -20.07 45.35
N GLY A 408 15.00 -19.24 45.90
CA GLY A 408 16.10 -19.64 46.77
C GLY A 408 16.20 -18.70 47.96
N LEU A 409 15.21 -18.75 48.86
CA LEU A 409 15.18 -17.93 50.08
C LEU A 409 16.36 -18.31 50.99
N GLU A 410 17.37 -17.45 51.04
CA GLU A 410 18.43 -17.54 52.03
C GLU A 410 17.95 -16.94 53.36
N PRO A 411 18.22 -17.58 54.52
CA PRO A 411 17.83 -17.04 55.81
C PRO A 411 18.44 -15.66 56.07
N ALA A 412 17.59 -14.66 56.32
CA ALA A 412 18.05 -13.32 56.64
C ALA A 412 18.44 -13.22 58.13
N PRO A 413 19.57 -12.56 58.47
CA PRO A 413 19.95 -12.37 59.86
C PRO A 413 18.96 -11.46 60.58
N VAL A 414 18.39 -11.93 61.69
CA VAL A 414 17.42 -11.16 62.49
C VAL A 414 18.10 -9.90 63.06
N PRO A 415 17.49 -8.71 62.93
CA PRO A 415 18.06 -7.45 63.41
C PRO A 415 18.31 -7.46 64.92
N ARG A 416 19.52 -7.08 65.34
CA ARG A 416 19.90 -6.97 66.77
C ARG A 416 19.07 -5.95 67.57
N THR A 417 18.49 -4.97 66.90
CA THR A 417 17.63 -3.92 67.49
C THR A 417 16.19 -4.39 67.75
N LEU A 418 15.85 -5.61 67.34
CA LEU A 418 14.58 -6.25 67.67
C LEU A 418 14.66 -6.80 69.11
N GLY A 419 13.86 -6.25 70.02
CA GLY A 419 13.72 -6.67 71.41
C GLY A 419 12.91 -7.95 71.61
N ALA A 420 12.98 -8.90 70.67
CA ALA A 420 12.23 -10.15 70.70
C ALA A 420 12.94 -11.28 69.96
N GLU A 421 12.74 -12.51 70.44
CA GLU A 421 13.16 -13.73 69.73
C GLU A 421 12.04 -14.19 68.79
N LEU A 422 12.34 -14.26 67.49
CA LEU A 422 11.40 -14.77 66.49
C LEU A 422 11.31 -16.30 66.58
N ARG A 423 10.08 -16.83 66.52
CA ARG A 423 9.86 -18.27 66.33
C ARG A 423 10.36 -18.68 64.93
N PRO A 424 10.68 -19.97 64.68
CA PRO A 424 11.21 -20.40 63.37
C PRO A 424 10.37 -19.94 62.18
N TYR A 425 9.04 -20.13 62.22
CA TYR A 425 8.15 -19.66 61.15
C TYR A 425 8.10 -18.13 61.00
N GLN A 426 8.32 -17.38 62.09
CA GLN A 426 8.39 -15.92 62.04
C GLN A 426 9.72 -15.45 61.45
N ALA A 427 10.80 -16.20 61.66
CA ALA A 427 12.09 -15.96 61.02
C ALA A 427 12.03 -16.26 59.51
N ASP A 428 11.28 -17.28 59.10
CA ASP A 428 11.01 -17.58 57.69
C ASP A 428 10.17 -16.47 57.05
N GLY A 429 9.07 -16.06 57.70
CA GLY A 429 8.25 -14.93 57.26
C GLY A 429 9.05 -13.62 57.18
N PHE A 430 9.90 -13.35 58.16
CA PHE A 430 10.84 -12.22 58.13
C PHE A 430 11.83 -12.31 56.95
N SER A 431 12.42 -13.49 56.68
CA SER A 431 13.37 -13.67 55.58
C SER A 431 12.70 -13.44 54.22
N TRP A 432 11.45 -13.90 54.07
CA TRP A 432 10.62 -13.61 52.91
C TRP A 432 10.35 -12.11 52.76
N LEU A 433 9.89 -11.43 53.82
CA LEU A 433 9.65 -9.99 53.83
C LEU A 433 10.92 -9.18 53.49
N SER A 434 12.07 -9.58 54.06
CA SER A 434 13.37 -8.95 53.82
C SER A 434 13.79 -9.08 52.35
N THR A 435 13.55 -10.24 51.74
CA THR A 435 13.82 -10.48 50.32
C THR A 435 12.94 -9.59 49.45
N LEU A 436 11.63 -9.55 49.73
CA LEU A 436 10.71 -8.68 49.00
C LEU A 436 11.14 -7.21 49.05
N TYR A 437 11.44 -6.70 50.24
CA TYR A 437 11.88 -5.32 50.42
C TYR A 437 13.18 -5.00 49.69
N THR A 438 14.19 -5.89 49.79
CA THR A 438 15.50 -5.71 49.13
C THR A 438 15.36 -5.62 47.60
N HIS A 439 14.41 -6.37 47.03
CA HIS A 439 14.15 -6.38 45.59
C HIS A 439 13.05 -5.40 45.13
N GLY A 440 12.51 -4.56 46.03
CA GLY A 440 11.44 -3.62 45.69
C GLY A 440 10.14 -4.31 45.24
N LEU A 441 9.90 -5.53 45.71
CA LEU A 441 8.66 -6.28 45.50
C LEU A 441 7.70 -6.00 46.66
N GLY A 442 6.42 -5.78 46.37
CA GLY A 442 5.40 -5.84 47.41
C GLY A 442 4.95 -7.27 47.69
N GLY A 443 4.11 -7.43 48.71
CA GLY A 443 3.63 -8.75 49.12
C GLY A 443 2.34 -8.71 49.93
N ILE A 444 1.72 -9.88 50.08
CA ILE A 444 0.57 -10.10 50.95
C ILE A 444 1.00 -11.07 52.05
N LEU A 445 1.12 -10.58 53.29
CA LEU A 445 1.38 -11.42 54.46
C LEU A 445 0.06 -11.97 54.98
N ALA A 446 -0.24 -13.21 54.58
CA ALA A 446 -1.53 -13.86 54.77
C ALA A 446 -1.58 -14.87 55.93
N ASP A 447 -0.67 -14.77 56.92
CA ASP A 447 -0.62 -15.69 58.05
C ASP A 447 -1.90 -15.63 58.91
N ASP A 448 -2.27 -16.75 59.53
CA ASP A 448 -3.39 -16.84 60.46
C ASP A 448 -3.32 -15.80 61.59
N MET A 449 -4.49 -15.43 62.10
CA MET A 449 -4.62 -14.50 63.23
C MET A 449 -3.87 -15.03 64.46
N GLY A 450 -3.03 -14.20 65.08
CA GLY A 450 -2.25 -14.57 66.27
C GLY A 450 -0.85 -15.13 66.00
N LEU A 451 -0.44 -15.33 64.74
CA LEU A 451 0.92 -15.77 64.39
C LEU A 451 1.99 -14.66 64.44
N GLY A 452 1.63 -13.46 64.86
CA GLY A 452 2.58 -12.35 65.06
C GLY A 452 3.02 -11.67 63.76
N LYS A 453 2.07 -11.31 62.89
CA LYS A 453 2.36 -10.53 61.66
C LYS A 453 2.98 -9.16 61.97
N THR A 454 2.57 -8.52 63.07
CA THR A 454 3.13 -7.26 63.51
C THR A 454 4.61 -7.38 63.88
N ILE A 455 5.00 -8.41 64.64
CA ILE A 455 6.41 -8.60 65.02
C ILE A 455 7.28 -8.95 63.80
N GLN A 456 6.78 -9.72 62.84
CA GLN A 456 7.49 -9.97 61.57
C GLN A 456 7.69 -8.67 60.77
N THR A 457 6.68 -7.80 60.75
CA THR A 457 6.74 -6.51 60.07
C THR A 457 7.68 -5.53 60.78
N LEU A 458 7.68 -5.50 62.12
CA LEU A 458 8.64 -4.71 62.89
C LEU A 458 10.08 -5.22 62.68
N ALA A 459 10.28 -6.53 62.58
CA ALA A 459 11.58 -7.10 62.21
C ALA A 459 12.04 -6.62 60.83
N LEU A 460 11.14 -6.55 59.83
CA LEU A 460 11.45 -5.96 58.54
C LEU A 460 11.87 -4.48 58.65
N ILE A 461 11.16 -3.66 59.42
CA ILE A 461 11.47 -2.23 59.56
C ILE A 461 12.81 -2.04 60.29
N CYS A 462 13.09 -2.83 61.34
CA CYS A 462 14.38 -2.86 62.00
C CYS A 462 15.51 -3.22 61.03
N HIS A 463 15.28 -4.21 60.15
CA HIS A 463 16.24 -4.62 59.14
C HIS A 463 16.53 -3.48 58.15
N ALA A 464 15.49 -2.85 57.62
CA ALA A 464 15.59 -1.70 56.73
C ALA A 464 16.36 -0.55 57.39
N ARG A 465 16.10 -0.24 58.67
CA ARG A 465 16.78 0.81 59.43
C ARG A 465 18.26 0.51 59.64
N GLN A 466 18.61 -0.76 59.90
CA GLN A 466 20.00 -1.19 60.06
C GLN A 466 20.78 -1.09 58.75
N GLN A 467 20.15 -1.43 57.62
CA GLN A 467 20.78 -1.30 56.30
C GLN A 467 20.91 0.16 55.85
N ASN A 468 19.92 1.00 56.18
CA ASN A 468 19.91 2.41 55.84
C ASN A 468 19.43 3.28 57.04
N PRO A 469 20.36 3.80 57.86
CA PRO A 469 20.03 4.70 58.97
C PRO A 469 19.40 6.04 58.55
N GLY A 470 19.44 6.38 57.26
CA GLY A 470 18.81 7.57 56.69
C GLY A 470 17.52 7.29 55.92
N MET A 471 16.93 6.09 56.07
CA MET A 471 15.71 5.74 55.35
C MET A 471 14.56 6.69 55.69
N ALA A 472 13.68 6.91 54.71
CA ALA A 472 12.40 7.58 54.95
C ALA A 472 11.52 6.72 55.89
N PRO A 473 10.53 7.30 56.57
CA PRO A 473 9.63 6.50 57.42
C PRO A 473 8.84 5.46 56.63
N PHE A 474 8.38 4.43 57.33
CA PHE A 474 7.30 3.55 56.87
C PHE A 474 5.94 4.15 57.26
N LEU A 475 4.97 4.07 56.36
CA LEU A 475 3.58 4.42 56.64
C LEU A 475 2.79 3.15 56.96
N VAL A 476 2.28 3.04 58.18
CA VAL A 476 1.36 1.98 58.58
C VAL A 476 -0.07 2.54 58.60
N VAL A 477 -0.95 1.94 57.81
CA VAL A 477 -2.37 2.26 57.79
C VAL A 477 -3.14 1.08 58.37
N ALA A 478 -3.79 1.30 59.51
CA ALA A 478 -4.48 0.25 60.27
C ALA A 478 -5.93 0.68 60.62
N PRO A 479 -6.78 -0.23 61.12
CA PRO A 479 -8.04 0.18 61.73
C PRO A 479 -7.80 1.08 62.94
N ALA A 480 -8.68 2.05 63.19
CA ALA A 480 -8.50 3.04 64.27
C ALA A 480 -8.32 2.39 65.66
N SER A 481 -8.93 1.23 65.89
CA SER A 481 -8.79 0.43 67.11
C SER A 481 -7.39 -0.18 67.31
N VAL A 482 -6.61 -0.35 66.24
CA VAL A 482 -5.30 -1.02 66.26
C VAL A 482 -4.14 -0.02 66.23
N VAL A 483 -4.38 1.25 65.89
CA VAL A 483 -3.35 2.32 65.84
C VAL A 483 -2.57 2.43 67.15
N ALA A 484 -3.26 2.46 68.30
CA ALA A 484 -2.59 2.53 69.60
C ALA A 484 -1.82 1.23 69.93
N ASN A 485 -2.32 0.07 69.48
CA ASN A 485 -1.65 -1.21 69.68
C ASN A 485 -0.35 -1.29 68.88
N TRP A 486 -0.33 -0.80 67.63
CA TRP A 486 0.89 -0.72 66.82
C TRP A 486 2.00 0.09 67.52
N ALA A 487 1.65 1.24 68.08
CA ALA A 487 2.61 2.06 68.83
C ALA A 487 3.13 1.33 70.09
N ALA A 488 2.25 0.64 70.83
CA ALA A 488 2.62 -0.13 72.01
C ALA A 488 3.51 -1.34 71.68
N GLU A 489 3.20 -2.07 70.60
CA GLU A 489 3.99 -3.21 70.15
C GLU A 489 5.35 -2.79 69.61
N ALA A 490 5.43 -1.67 68.87
CA ALA A 490 6.70 -1.11 68.44
C ALA A 490 7.56 -0.68 69.64
N ALA A 491 6.99 0.02 70.63
CA ALA A 491 7.71 0.38 71.85
C ALA A 491 8.22 -0.84 72.63
N ARG A 492 7.50 -1.96 72.58
CA ARG A 492 7.88 -3.21 73.25
C ARG A 492 8.95 -4.00 72.49
N PHE A 493 8.78 -4.17 71.18
CA PHE A 493 9.58 -5.10 70.37
C PHE A 493 10.65 -4.41 69.52
N ALA A 494 10.55 -3.10 69.28
CA ALA A 494 11.51 -2.32 68.52
C ALA A 494 11.72 -0.94 69.18
N PRO A 495 12.20 -0.90 70.44
CA PRO A 495 12.27 0.33 71.25
C PRO A 495 13.20 1.41 70.67
N GLU A 496 14.08 1.05 69.74
CA GLU A 496 14.99 1.97 69.05
C GLU A 496 14.34 2.69 67.85
N LEU A 497 13.15 2.25 67.41
CA LEU A 497 12.41 2.91 66.33
C LEU A 497 11.55 4.05 66.87
N SER A 498 11.64 5.21 66.23
CA SER A 498 10.77 6.35 66.52
C SER A 498 9.41 6.17 65.86
N VAL A 499 8.33 6.15 66.65
CA VAL A 499 6.96 5.91 66.17
C VAL A 499 6.06 7.10 66.44
N VAL A 500 5.36 7.56 65.41
CA VAL A 500 4.39 8.66 65.48
C VAL A 500 3.01 8.14 65.13
N ALA A 501 2.06 8.22 66.06
CA ALA A 501 0.67 7.81 65.84
C ALA A 501 -0.24 9.02 65.61
N LEU A 502 -0.99 9.01 64.50
CA LEU A 502 -1.94 10.06 64.14
C LEU A 502 -3.35 9.66 64.60
N TYR A 503 -3.91 10.44 65.53
CA TYR A 503 -5.23 10.18 66.12
C TYR A 503 -6.35 11.09 65.57
N ASP A 504 -5.99 12.21 64.94
CA ASP A 504 -6.93 13.18 64.37
C ASP A 504 -6.41 13.66 63.00
N THR A 505 -7.29 14.30 62.22
CA THR A 505 -6.92 14.89 60.92
C THR A 505 -5.89 15.99 61.10
N LEU A 506 -4.95 16.12 60.16
CA LEU A 506 -3.90 17.15 60.20
C LEU A 506 -4.48 18.56 60.35
N ARG A 507 -5.59 18.82 59.65
CA ARG A 507 -6.32 20.09 59.74
C ARG A 507 -6.83 20.38 61.15
N ARG A 508 -7.36 19.38 61.86
CA ARG A 508 -7.91 19.54 63.21
C ARG A 508 -6.81 19.58 64.27
N ALA A 509 -5.72 18.85 64.06
CA ALA A 509 -4.51 18.94 64.86
C ALA A 509 -3.76 20.27 64.66
N GLY A 510 -4.03 21.00 63.57
CA GLY A 510 -3.32 22.23 63.21
C GLY A 510 -1.83 21.98 62.95
N ALA A 511 -1.47 20.77 62.53
CA ALA A 511 -0.11 20.29 62.47
C ALA A 511 0.24 19.88 61.04
N ASP A 512 1.49 20.12 60.64
CA ASP A 512 2.04 19.64 59.38
C ASP A 512 2.55 18.21 59.54
N LEU A 513 2.26 17.35 58.56
CA LEU A 513 2.70 15.97 58.57
C LEU A 513 4.22 15.87 58.53
N ASP A 514 4.89 16.80 57.82
CA ASP A 514 6.34 16.76 57.69
C ASP A 514 7.06 17.05 59.01
N GLU A 515 6.50 17.96 59.82
CA GLU A 515 6.97 18.25 61.17
C GLU A 515 6.69 17.07 62.12
N LEU A 516 5.47 16.52 62.09
CA LEU A 516 5.09 15.39 62.95
C LEU A 516 5.91 14.13 62.65
N ALA A 517 6.22 13.88 61.39
CA ALA A 517 6.99 12.71 60.95
C ALA A 517 8.51 12.96 60.93
N ALA A 518 8.99 14.14 61.34
CA ALA A 518 10.40 14.46 61.36
C ALA A 518 11.17 13.54 62.32
N GLY A 519 12.14 12.78 61.79
CA GLY A 519 12.90 11.80 62.58
C GLY A 519 12.11 10.56 63.01
N ALA A 520 10.88 10.38 62.52
CA ALA A 520 10.14 9.14 62.71
C ALA A 520 10.65 8.04 61.78
N ASP A 521 10.68 6.81 62.28
CA ASP A 521 10.90 5.60 61.48
C ASP A 521 9.57 4.99 61.04
N ILE A 522 8.51 5.16 61.85
CA ILE A 522 7.17 4.66 61.58
C ILE A 522 6.14 5.76 61.84
N VAL A 523 5.25 5.99 60.87
CA VAL A 523 4.04 6.79 61.06
C VAL A 523 2.84 5.86 60.98
N VAL A 524 2.01 5.83 62.02
CA VAL A 524 0.81 4.99 62.10
C VAL A 524 -0.43 5.88 62.00
N THR A 525 -1.31 5.58 61.07
CA THR A 525 -2.58 6.30 60.88
C THR A 525 -3.74 5.35 60.64
N SER A 526 -4.96 5.86 60.73
CA SER A 526 -6.15 5.07 60.39
C SER A 526 -6.52 5.19 58.92
N TYR A 527 -7.18 4.18 58.35
CA TYR A 527 -7.69 4.23 56.96
C TYR A 527 -8.53 5.47 56.65
N THR A 528 -9.32 5.95 57.62
CA THR A 528 -10.14 7.16 57.47
C THR A 528 -9.28 8.41 57.36
N LEU A 529 -8.30 8.56 58.25
CA LEU A 529 -7.37 9.71 58.25
C LEU A 529 -6.47 9.69 57.02
N PHE A 530 -5.90 8.53 56.67
CA PHE A 530 -5.10 8.35 55.45
C PHE A 530 -5.83 8.82 54.19
N ARG A 531 -7.12 8.51 54.06
CA ARG A 531 -7.94 8.96 52.93
C ARG A 531 -8.22 10.46 52.97
N LEU A 532 -8.50 11.02 54.15
CA LEU A 532 -8.85 12.43 54.30
C LEU A 532 -7.65 13.36 54.06
N ASP A 533 -6.47 12.94 54.51
CA ASP A 533 -5.23 13.70 54.45
C ASP A 533 -4.25 13.15 53.39
N PHE A 534 -4.79 12.45 52.38
CA PHE A 534 -3.98 11.73 51.37
C PHE A 534 -2.97 12.63 50.66
N ASP A 535 -3.35 13.87 50.31
CA ASP A 535 -2.46 14.79 49.59
C ASP A 535 -1.20 15.12 50.41
N SER A 536 -1.33 15.21 51.73
CA SER A 536 -0.17 15.41 52.63
C SER A 536 0.71 14.17 52.66
N HIS A 537 0.10 12.97 52.72
CA HIS A 537 0.86 11.73 52.64
C HIS A 537 1.55 11.54 51.28
N ALA A 538 0.93 11.93 50.17
CA ALA A 538 1.45 11.76 48.82
C ALA A 538 2.63 12.68 48.49
N ASN A 539 2.71 13.84 49.14
CA ASN A 539 3.82 14.79 48.96
C ASN A 539 5.10 14.40 49.71
N ARG A 540 5.03 13.41 50.62
CA ARG A 540 6.16 12.91 51.39
C ARG A 540 6.73 11.63 50.78
N THR A 541 8.05 11.46 50.84
CA THR A 541 8.71 10.20 50.48
C THR A 541 8.57 9.17 51.60
N TRP A 542 8.24 7.94 51.25
CA TRP A 542 8.11 6.80 52.18
C TRP A 542 9.04 5.67 51.77
N SER A 543 9.55 4.91 52.74
CA SER A 543 10.29 3.66 52.45
C SER A 543 9.35 2.49 52.18
N GLY A 544 8.14 2.54 52.71
CA GLY A 544 7.15 1.48 52.52
C GLY A 544 5.76 1.89 52.98
N LEU A 545 4.74 1.30 52.37
CA LEU A 545 3.34 1.35 52.84
C LEU A 545 2.96 -0.03 53.38
N ILE A 546 2.47 -0.07 54.61
CA ILE A 546 1.96 -1.26 55.26
C ILE A 546 0.47 -1.07 55.50
N LEU A 547 -0.35 -1.94 54.94
CA LEU A 547 -1.80 -1.95 55.10
C LEU A 547 -2.15 -3.09 56.06
N ASP A 548 -2.37 -2.74 57.33
CA ASP A 548 -2.79 -3.71 58.33
C ASP A 548 -4.29 -3.94 58.25
N GLU A 549 -4.72 -5.18 58.47
CA GLU A 549 -6.10 -5.62 58.22
C GLU A 549 -6.56 -5.18 56.82
N ALA A 550 -5.88 -5.66 55.78
CA ALA A 550 -6.06 -5.20 54.39
C ALA A 550 -7.47 -5.46 53.82
N GLN A 551 -8.39 -6.10 54.55
CA GLN A 551 -9.80 -6.18 54.16
C GLN A 551 -10.46 -4.81 53.93
N TYR A 552 -9.93 -3.74 54.54
CA TYR A 552 -10.43 -2.37 54.32
C TYR A 552 -10.12 -1.79 52.92
N VAL A 553 -9.28 -2.44 52.13
CA VAL A 553 -8.91 -2.04 50.75
C VAL A 553 -9.27 -3.07 49.68
N LYS A 554 -10.10 -4.07 50.00
CA LYS A 554 -10.55 -5.11 49.07
C LYS A 554 -11.46 -4.63 47.94
N ASN A 555 -12.07 -3.46 48.07
CA ASN A 555 -12.94 -2.89 47.04
C ASN A 555 -12.17 -1.89 46.16
N HIS A 556 -11.84 -2.28 44.93
CA HIS A 556 -11.11 -1.43 43.99
C HIS A 556 -11.83 -0.13 43.57
N HIS A 557 -13.15 -0.03 43.79
CA HIS A 557 -13.90 1.21 43.58
C HIS A 557 -13.80 2.18 44.77
N ALA A 558 -13.33 1.73 45.94
CA ALA A 558 -13.27 2.56 47.13
C ALA A 558 -12.17 3.62 47.03
N LYS A 559 -12.45 4.84 47.52
CA LYS A 559 -11.45 5.92 47.59
C LYS A 559 -10.19 5.52 48.37
N THR A 560 -10.34 4.76 49.45
CA THR A 560 -9.21 4.28 50.26
C THR A 560 -8.27 3.38 49.46
N TYR A 561 -8.82 2.47 48.64
CA TYR A 561 -8.04 1.65 47.70
C TYR A 561 -7.30 2.55 46.69
N GLN A 562 -7.99 3.54 46.11
CA GLN A 562 -7.38 4.45 45.14
C GLN A 562 -6.20 5.23 45.75
N CYS A 563 -6.34 5.71 46.99
CA CYS A 563 -5.25 6.33 47.75
C CYS A 563 -4.07 5.36 47.93
N ALA A 564 -4.32 4.15 48.44
CA ALA A 564 -3.27 3.15 48.65
C ALA A 564 -2.53 2.77 47.35
N ARG A 565 -3.26 2.65 46.24
CA ARG A 565 -2.68 2.38 44.92
C ARG A 565 -1.85 3.56 44.40
N LYS A 566 -2.36 4.79 44.54
CA LYS A 566 -1.71 6.03 44.06
C LYS A 566 -0.46 6.42 44.84
N LEU A 567 -0.34 6.04 46.12
CA LEU A 567 0.83 6.39 46.91
C LEU A 567 2.10 5.81 46.28
N ALA A 568 3.04 6.66 45.88
CA ALA A 568 4.32 6.25 45.32
C ALA A 568 5.28 5.87 46.44
N THR A 569 5.64 4.58 46.52
CA THR A 569 6.57 4.03 47.50
C THR A 569 7.23 2.79 46.91
N PRO A 570 8.51 2.51 47.20
CA PRO A 570 9.22 1.36 46.62
C PRO A 570 8.74 0.01 47.15
N PHE A 571 8.05 -0.02 48.29
CA PHE A 571 7.55 -1.24 48.91
C PHE A 571 6.11 -1.07 49.40
N LYS A 572 5.27 -2.10 49.20
CA LYS A 572 3.88 -2.15 49.65
C LYS A 572 3.55 -3.54 50.21
N LEU A 573 3.13 -3.58 51.48
CA LEU A 573 2.76 -4.80 52.18
C LEU A 573 1.29 -4.76 52.58
N ALA A 574 0.52 -5.77 52.18
CA ALA A 574 -0.83 -5.99 52.70
C ALA A 574 -0.77 -7.10 53.76
N ILE A 575 -1.28 -6.82 54.96
CA ILE A 575 -1.33 -7.77 56.08
C ILE A 575 -2.80 -8.14 56.26
N THR A 576 -3.13 -9.43 56.18
CA THR A 576 -4.51 -9.90 56.33
C THR A 576 -4.52 -11.36 56.79
N GLY A 577 -5.52 -11.78 57.57
CA GLY A 577 -5.75 -13.20 57.84
C GLY A 577 -6.58 -13.90 56.76
N THR A 578 -7.27 -13.13 55.92
CA THR A 578 -8.21 -13.61 54.90
C THR A 578 -7.97 -12.86 53.59
N PRO A 579 -6.97 -13.27 52.77
CA PRO A 579 -6.63 -12.55 51.55
C PRO A 579 -7.77 -12.53 50.51
N MET A 580 -8.68 -13.51 50.58
CA MET A 580 -9.89 -13.58 49.78
C MET A 580 -11.02 -14.18 50.63
N GLU A 581 -12.17 -13.54 50.68
CA GLU A 581 -13.35 -14.09 51.37
C GLU A 581 -14.32 -14.74 50.38
N ASN A 582 -14.90 -13.93 49.47
CA ASN A 582 -15.97 -14.42 48.59
C ASN A 582 -15.77 -14.09 47.10
N ASN A 583 -14.85 -13.19 46.75
CA ASN A 583 -14.71 -12.67 45.39
C ASN A 583 -13.23 -12.59 44.98
N LEU A 584 -12.90 -13.18 43.82
CA LEU A 584 -11.58 -13.13 43.19
C LEU A 584 -11.06 -11.69 43.00
N MET A 585 -11.97 -10.74 42.81
CA MET A 585 -11.66 -9.31 42.70
C MET A 585 -11.13 -8.69 44.00
N GLU A 586 -11.38 -9.30 45.16
CA GLU A 586 -10.76 -8.88 46.43
C GLU A 586 -9.26 -9.16 46.40
N LEU A 587 -8.88 -10.35 45.94
CA LEU A 587 -7.48 -10.73 45.78
C LEU A 587 -6.80 -9.86 44.72
N TRP A 588 -7.47 -9.61 43.58
CA TRP A 588 -6.98 -8.68 42.57
C TRP A 588 -6.72 -7.29 43.14
N SER A 589 -7.64 -6.78 43.97
CA SER A 589 -7.49 -5.47 44.60
C SER A 589 -6.22 -5.41 45.45
N LEU A 590 -5.96 -6.43 46.27
CA LEU A 590 -4.72 -6.50 47.04
C LEU A 590 -3.48 -6.59 46.15
N LEU A 591 -3.48 -7.47 45.15
CA LEU A 591 -2.36 -7.67 44.23
C LEU A 591 -2.06 -6.41 43.39
N SER A 592 -3.09 -5.69 42.95
CA SER A 592 -2.94 -4.45 42.19
C SER A 592 -2.37 -3.28 43.02
N ILE A 593 -2.48 -3.35 44.36
CA ILE A 593 -1.82 -2.42 45.28
C ILE A 593 -0.37 -2.85 45.49
N THR A 594 -0.13 -4.11 45.83
CA THR A 594 1.19 -4.58 46.30
C THR A 594 2.18 -4.84 45.17
N ALA A 595 1.70 -5.31 44.01
CA ALA A 595 2.52 -5.59 42.83
C ALA A 595 1.92 -4.93 41.57
N PRO A 596 1.90 -3.58 41.50
CA PRO A 596 1.38 -2.87 40.33
C PRO A 596 2.18 -3.27 39.07
N GLY A 597 1.46 -3.58 37.98
CA GLY A 597 2.05 -4.02 36.71
C GLY A 597 2.23 -5.54 36.56
N LEU A 598 2.14 -6.31 37.65
CA LEU A 598 2.30 -7.78 37.62
C LEU A 598 1.06 -8.53 37.11
N PHE A 599 -0.12 -7.93 37.22
CA PHE A 599 -1.40 -8.56 36.89
C PHE A 599 -2.19 -7.73 35.87
N PRO A 600 -3.01 -8.39 35.02
CA PRO A 600 -3.79 -7.71 33.99
C PRO A 600 -4.88 -6.80 34.57
N SER A 601 -5.49 -6.01 33.69
CA SER A 601 -6.61 -5.13 34.03
C SER A 601 -7.75 -5.90 34.70
N PRO A 602 -8.59 -5.25 35.54
CA PRO A 602 -9.62 -5.96 36.31
C PRO A 602 -10.63 -6.70 35.43
N ALA A 603 -10.88 -6.24 34.20
CA ALA A 603 -11.74 -6.92 33.24
C ALA A 603 -11.15 -8.27 32.80
N LYS A 604 -9.85 -8.30 32.44
CA LYS A 604 -9.15 -9.53 32.04
C LYS A 604 -8.88 -10.46 33.23
N PHE A 605 -8.70 -9.92 34.44
CA PHE A 605 -8.48 -10.74 35.64
C PHE A 605 -9.73 -11.51 36.08
N ALA A 606 -10.93 -10.99 35.79
CA ALA A 606 -12.19 -11.66 36.08
C ALA A 606 -12.43 -12.92 35.22
N ASP A 607 -11.70 -13.07 34.12
CA ASP A 607 -11.78 -14.22 33.21
C ASP A 607 -10.88 -15.40 33.63
N PHE A 608 -10.04 -15.24 34.66
CA PHE A 608 -9.08 -16.26 35.15
C PHE A 608 -9.66 -17.19 36.23
#